data_AF-A0A7R7GHZ4-F1
#
_entry.id   AF-A0A7R7GHZ4-F1
#
_cell.length_a   1.000
_cell.length_b   1.000
_cell.length_c   1.000
_cell.angle_alpha   90.00
_cell.angle_beta   90.00
_cell.angle_gamma   90.00
#
_symmetry.space_group_name_H-M   'P 1'
#
loop_
_entity.id
_entity.type
_entity.pdbx_description
1 polymer ?
#
loop_
_entity_poly.entity_id
_entity_poly.type
_entity_poly.pdbx_seq_one_letter_code
_entity_poly.pdbx_strand_id
1 'polypeptide(L)'
;MAALLIYTATTDADGTLGGLQREGMPERIGSTFHAAIRAMEWCSSDPLCIEGAMATAQGLSLAACHACLLAPETSCEEFNSLLDRAMLVGTPDAPEIGFFTSILKGD
;
A
#
# COMPACT_ATOMS: atom_id res chain seq x y z
N MET A 1 -10.49 -12.87 12.35
CA MET A 1 -11.25 -11.93 11.51
C MET A 1 -10.76 -10.53 11.86
N ALA A 2 -10.34 -9.72 10.88
CA ALA A 2 -9.81 -8.37 11.10
C ALA A 2 -10.76 -7.33 10.50
N ALA A 3 -10.77 -6.12 11.06
CA ALA A 3 -11.57 -4.99 10.58
C ALA A 3 -10.74 -3.70 10.62
N LEU A 4 -11.04 -2.77 9.71
CA LEU A 4 -10.43 -1.44 9.65
C LEU A 4 -11.47 -0.40 10.09
N LEU A 5 -11.12 0.45 11.05
CA LEU A 5 -11.94 1.58 11.48
C LEU A 5 -11.33 2.89 10.94
N ILE A 6 -12.07 3.56 10.06
CA ILE A 6 -11.70 4.89 9.57
C ILE A 6 -12.51 5.92 10.36
N TYR A 7 -11.82 6.76 11.12
CA TYR A 7 -12.43 7.84 11.88
C TYR A 7 -11.53 9.08 11.84
N THR A 8 -12.12 10.25 12.08
CA THR A 8 -11.39 11.52 12.19
C THR A 8 -11.56 12.06 13.60
N ALA A 9 -10.45 12.34 14.26
CA ALA A 9 -10.47 12.90 15.62
C ALA A 9 -10.73 14.42 15.55
N THR A 10 -11.91 14.82 16.04
CA THR A 10 -12.34 16.21 16.30
C THR A 10 -12.52 17.12 15.07
N THR A 11 -13.39 18.12 15.21
CA THR A 11 -13.44 19.32 14.35
C THR A 11 -12.61 20.41 15.03
N ASP A 12 -11.34 20.54 14.66
CA ASP A 12 -10.51 21.69 15.04
C ASP A 12 -10.67 22.84 14.02
N ALA A 13 -10.14 24.01 14.37
CA ALA A 13 -10.38 25.26 13.66
C ALA A 13 -9.75 25.34 12.25
N ASP A 14 -8.86 24.40 11.90
CA ASP A 14 -8.09 24.39 10.66
C ASP A 14 -8.70 23.53 9.54
N GLY A 15 -9.84 22.89 9.79
CA GLY A 15 -10.68 22.27 8.76
C GLY A 15 -11.11 20.84 9.08
N THR A 16 -12.26 20.44 8.54
CA THR A 16 -12.77 19.08 8.77
C THR A 16 -12.07 18.10 7.84
N LEU A 17 -11.42 17.07 8.38
CA LEU A 17 -11.03 15.86 7.62
C LEU A 17 -12.25 15.01 7.18
N GLY A 18 -13.46 15.59 7.16
CA GLY A 18 -14.70 14.91 6.82
C GLY A 18 -14.71 14.31 5.41
N GLY A 19 -13.88 14.81 4.49
CA GLY A 19 -13.65 14.15 3.19
C GLY A 19 -13.04 12.75 3.34
N LEU A 20 -12.10 12.57 4.26
CA LEU A 20 -11.46 11.29 4.53
C LEU A 20 -12.42 10.30 5.19
N GLN A 21 -13.23 10.77 6.15
CA GLN A 21 -14.31 9.94 6.72
C GLN A 21 -15.31 9.51 5.65
N ARG A 22 -15.63 10.38 4.69
CA ARG A 22 -16.51 10.07 3.56
C ARG A 22 -15.92 9.06 2.59
N GLU A 23 -14.60 8.99 2.41
CA GLU A 23 -13.97 7.91 1.64
C GLU A 23 -14.18 6.53 2.28
N GLY A 24 -14.43 6.48 3.58
CA GLY A 24 -14.76 5.24 4.30
C GLY A 24 -16.17 4.68 4.04
N MET A 25 -17.03 5.41 3.31
CA MET A 25 -18.39 4.96 3.01
C MET A 25 -18.39 3.77 2.04
N PRO A 26 -19.30 2.78 2.18
CA PRO A 26 -19.33 1.58 1.34
C PRO A 26 -19.35 1.87 -0.17
N GLU A 27 -20.03 2.93 -0.58
CA GLU A 27 -20.19 3.33 -1.99
C GLU A 27 -18.91 3.93 -2.58
N ARG A 28 -17.92 4.31 -1.74
CA ARG A 28 -16.72 5.05 -2.14
C ARG A 28 -15.45 4.24 -1.90
N ILE A 29 -15.39 3.53 -0.77
CA ILE A 29 -14.20 2.82 -0.31
C ILE A 29 -13.69 1.78 -1.31
N GLY A 30 -14.58 1.14 -2.06
CA GLY A 30 -14.20 0.17 -3.09
C GLY A 30 -13.29 0.80 -4.15
N SER A 31 -13.67 1.97 -4.68
CA SER A 31 -12.86 2.68 -5.69
C SER A 31 -11.48 3.08 -5.16
N THR A 32 -11.41 3.49 -3.89
CA THR A 32 -10.17 3.81 -3.19
C THR A 32 -9.27 2.59 -3.04
N PHE A 33 -9.82 1.43 -2.68
CA PHE A 33 -9.07 0.18 -2.62
C PHE A 33 -8.53 -0.25 -3.99
N HIS A 34 -9.35 -0.19 -5.05
CA HIS A 34 -8.90 -0.50 -6.41
C HIS A 34 -7.75 0.43 -6.84
N ALA A 35 -7.89 1.73 -6.60
CA ALA A 35 -6.85 2.70 -6.91
C ALA A 35 -5.56 2.45 -6.11
N ALA A 36 -5.68 2.13 -4.82
CA ALA A 36 -4.53 1.79 -3.98
C ALA A 36 -3.81 0.52 -4.47
N ILE A 37 -4.54 -0.53 -4.85
CA ILE A 37 -3.94 -1.76 -5.40
C ILE A 37 -3.22 -1.46 -6.72
N ARG A 38 -3.83 -0.70 -7.65
CA ARG A 38 -3.16 -0.30 -8.90
C ARG A 38 -1.93 0.57 -8.66
N ALA A 39 -1.98 1.47 -7.68
CA ALA A 39 -0.82 2.29 -7.33
C ALA A 39 0.39 1.43 -6.90
N MET A 40 0.15 0.27 -6.28
CA MET A 40 1.21 -0.66 -5.90
C MET A 40 1.88 -1.35 -7.09
N GLU A 41 1.34 -1.29 -8.32
CA GLU A 41 1.99 -1.83 -9.53
C GLU A 41 3.28 -1.07 -9.88
N TRP A 42 3.39 0.20 -9.46
CA TRP A 42 4.52 1.07 -9.80
C TRP A 42 5.30 1.56 -8.58
N CYS A 43 6.63 1.57 -8.70
CA CYS A 43 7.51 2.22 -7.74
C CYS A 43 8.60 3.00 -8.49
N SER A 44 8.86 4.24 -8.10
CA SER A 44 9.93 5.05 -8.70
C SER A 44 11.33 4.54 -8.36
N SER A 45 11.45 3.61 -7.40
CA SER A 45 12.70 2.96 -7.01
C SER A 45 12.90 1.60 -7.68
N ASP A 46 12.04 1.22 -8.62
CA ASP A 46 12.27 0.02 -9.43
C ASP A 46 13.46 0.21 -10.38
N PRO A 47 14.24 -0.86 -10.65
CA PRO A 47 14.01 -2.25 -10.23
C PRO A 47 14.56 -2.60 -8.83
N LEU A 48 15.34 -1.72 -8.21
CA LEU A 48 16.03 -2.00 -6.95
C LEU A 48 15.07 -2.38 -5.82
N CYS A 49 13.89 -1.75 -5.79
CA CYS A 49 12.85 -2.06 -4.83
C CYS A 49 12.29 -3.47 -5.07
N ILE A 50 11.74 -3.75 -6.25
CA ILE A 50 11.05 -5.02 -6.50
C ILE A 50 11.97 -6.25 -6.56
N GLU A 51 13.26 -6.06 -6.87
CA GLU A 51 14.26 -7.12 -6.81
C GLU A 51 14.77 -7.39 -5.38
N GLY A 52 14.37 -6.58 -4.39
CA GLY A 52 14.86 -6.67 -3.01
C GLY A 52 16.32 -6.25 -2.85
N ALA A 53 16.93 -5.65 -3.88
CA ALA A 53 18.32 -5.21 -3.88
C ALA A 53 18.58 -3.99 -2.98
N MET A 54 17.51 -3.27 -2.57
CA MET A 54 17.58 -2.22 -1.55
C MET A 54 17.64 -2.76 -0.12
N ALA A 55 17.32 -4.04 0.10
CA ALA A 55 17.36 -4.63 1.43
C ALA A 55 18.81 -4.62 1.94
N THR A 56 19.09 -3.83 2.97
CA THR A 56 20.39 -3.84 3.64
C THR A 56 20.63 -5.19 4.30
N ALA A 57 21.85 -5.45 4.79
CA ALA A 57 22.24 -6.70 5.45
C ALA A 57 21.35 -7.10 6.65
N GLN A 58 20.46 -6.22 7.11
CA GLN A 58 19.51 -6.41 8.21
C GLN A 58 18.06 -6.68 7.73
N GLY A 59 17.81 -6.78 6.41
CA GLY A 59 16.48 -7.10 5.87
C GLY A 59 15.47 -5.97 6.01
N LEU A 60 15.94 -4.72 5.98
CA LEU A 60 15.08 -3.54 6.09
C LEU A 60 14.29 -3.39 4.79
N SER A 61 13.10 -4.00 4.77
CA SER A 61 12.07 -4.00 3.74
C SER A 61 12.39 -4.87 2.51
N LEU A 62 11.45 -5.76 2.14
CA LEU A 62 11.50 -6.55 0.90
C LEU A 62 11.17 -5.63 -0.29
N ALA A 63 10.27 -6.03 -1.19
CA ALA A 63 9.76 -5.17 -2.25
C ALA A 63 8.77 -4.10 -1.72
N ALA A 64 9.14 -3.36 -0.68
CA ALA A 64 8.33 -2.31 -0.09
C ALA A 64 9.18 -1.19 0.50
N CYS A 65 9.40 -0.11 -0.27
CA CYS A 65 10.15 1.06 0.19
C CYS A 65 9.22 2.26 0.45
N HIS A 66 9.79 3.37 0.92
CA HIS A 66 9.06 4.62 1.12
C HIS A 66 8.36 5.11 -0.16
N ALA A 67 8.94 4.90 -1.34
CA ALA A 67 8.39 5.38 -2.60
C ALA A 67 7.07 4.69 -3.01
N CYS A 68 6.90 3.40 -2.68
CA CYS A 68 5.64 2.69 -2.96
C CYS A 68 4.67 2.70 -1.77
N LEU A 69 5.18 2.64 -0.53
CA LEU A 69 4.31 2.61 0.66
C LEU A 69 3.80 3.99 1.06
N LEU A 70 4.57 5.06 0.76
CA LEU A 70 4.37 6.41 1.28
C LEU A 70 4.28 6.46 2.83
N ALA A 71 4.81 5.45 3.50
CA ALA A 71 4.88 5.35 4.96
C ALA A 71 6.34 5.46 5.43
N PRO A 72 6.61 6.16 6.55
CA PRO A 72 7.90 6.06 7.24
C PRO A 72 8.19 4.62 7.64
N GLU A 73 9.46 4.20 7.62
CA GLU A 73 9.89 2.88 8.12
C GLU A 73 9.39 2.64 9.55
N THR A 74 9.43 3.66 10.41
CA THR A 74 9.00 3.61 11.82
C THR A 74 7.49 3.57 12.04
N SER A 75 6.69 3.35 11.00
CA SER A 75 5.21 3.35 11.08
C SER A 75 4.64 2.12 11.78
N CYS A 76 5.40 1.03 11.86
CA CYS A 76 5.05 -0.15 12.65
C CYS A 76 6.22 -0.61 13.51
N GLU A 77 5.93 -1.44 14.50
CA GLU A 77 6.92 -2.01 15.43
C GLU A 77 7.97 -2.90 14.74
N GLU A 78 7.66 -3.40 13.55
CA GLU A 78 8.55 -4.22 12.70
C GLU A 78 9.28 -3.41 11.62
N PHE A 79 9.23 -2.08 11.72
CA PHE A 79 9.92 -1.16 10.79
C PHE A 79 9.59 -1.39 9.30
N ASN A 80 8.36 -1.80 9.00
CA ASN A 80 7.87 -2.21 7.67
C ASN A 80 8.66 -3.35 7.00
N SER A 81 9.50 -4.08 7.75
CA SER A 81 10.43 -5.09 7.21
C SER A 81 9.73 -6.29 6.58
N LEU A 82 8.50 -6.60 7.01
CA LEU A 82 7.71 -7.74 6.54
C LEU A 82 6.78 -7.41 5.36
N LEU A 83 6.85 -6.20 4.81
CA LEU A 83 6.01 -5.78 3.70
C LEU A 83 6.67 -6.09 2.36
N ASP A 84 5.86 -6.59 1.42
CA ASP A 84 6.27 -6.93 0.06
C ASP A 84 5.12 -6.60 -0.90
N ARG A 85 5.29 -5.63 -1.79
CA ARG A 85 4.24 -5.28 -2.75
C ARG A 85 4.08 -6.31 -3.85
N ALA A 86 5.11 -7.07 -4.19
CA ALA A 86 5.03 -8.13 -5.20
C ALA A 86 4.10 -9.27 -4.72
N MET A 87 3.91 -9.45 -3.41
CA MET A 87 2.85 -10.32 -2.88
C MET A 87 1.44 -9.86 -3.34
N LEU A 88 1.22 -8.55 -3.47
CA LEU A 88 -0.07 -7.98 -3.84
C LEU A 88 -0.29 -7.97 -5.36
N VAL A 89 0.71 -7.51 -6.11
CA VAL A 89 0.59 -7.19 -7.54
C VAL A 89 1.42 -8.09 -8.48
N GLY A 90 2.26 -8.96 -7.91
CA GLY A 90 3.21 -9.79 -8.65
C GLY A 90 4.51 -9.03 -8.98
N THR A 91 5.41 -9.67 -9.72
CA THR A 91 6.62 -9.03 -10.25
C THR A 91 6.39 -8.60 -11.70
N PRO A 92 7.24 -7.72 -12.27
CA PRO A 92 7.13 -7.34 -13.68
C PRO A 92 7.14 -8.52 -14.66
N ASP A 93 7.92 -9.57 -14.35
CA ASP A 93 8.04 -10.77 -15.18
C ASP A 93 6.95 -11.82 -14.91
N ALA A 94 6.30 -11.76 -13.75
CA ALA A 94 5.29 -12.73 -13.32
C ALA A 94 4.13 -12.04 -12.59
N PRO A 95 3.34 -11.18 -13.26
CA PRO A 95 2.23 -10.45 -12.64
C PRO A 95 1.07 -11.37 -12.19
N GLU A 96 1.01 -12.60 -12.69
CA GLU A 96 0.01 -13.60 -12.32
C GLU A 96 0.17 -14.17 -10.91
N ILE A 97 1.34 -14.01 -10.27
CA ILE A 97 1.56 -14.54 -8.91
C ILE A 97 0.99 -13.60 -7.83
N GLY A 98 0.67 -12.35 -8.18
CA GLY A 98 0.12 -11.37 -7.26
C GLY A 98 -1.26 -11.76 -6.74
N PHE A 99 -1.49 -11.60 -5.45
CA PHE A 99 -2.76 -11.95 -4.81
C PHE A 99 -3.97 -11.26 -5.45
N PHE A 100 -3.82 -10.01 -5.89
CA PHE A 100 -4.88 -9.21 -6.51
C PHE A 100 -4.86 -9.22 -8.04
N THR A 101 -4.17 -10.18 -8.67
CA THR A 101 -4.07 -10.25 -10.15
C THR A 101 -5.44 -10.30 -10.85
N SER A 102 -6.45 -10.94 -10.24
CA SER A 102 -7.81 -11.01 -10.79
C SER A 102 -8.53 -9.66 -10.78
N ILE A 103 -8.23 -8.80 -9.81
CA ILE A 103 -8.76 -7.45 -9.70
C ILE A 103 -8.07 -6.50 -10.68
N LEU A 104 -6.77 -6.70 -10.91
CA LEU A 104 -5.96 -5.87 -11.82
C LEU A 104 -6.23 -6.17 -13.30
N LYS A 105 -6.50 -7.44 -13.65
CA LYS A 105 -6.79 -7.87 -15.02
C LYS A 105 -8.23 -7.60 -15.46
N GLY A 106 -9.13 -7.29 -14.53
CA GLY A 106 -10.54 -7.05 -14.79
C GLY A 106 -10.85 -5.56 -14.92
N ASP A 107 -10.83 -5.06 -16.15
CA ASP A 107 -11.70 -3.98 -16.65
C ASP A 107 -12.45 -4.50 -17.89
#